data_AF-W1XV71-F1
#
_entry.id   AF-W1XV71-F1
#
_cell.length_a   1.000
_cell.length_b   1.000
_cell.length_c   1.000
_cell.angle_alpha   90.00
_cell.angle_beta   90.00
_cell.angle_gamma   90.00
#
_symmetry.space_group_name_H-M   'P 1'
#
loop_
_entity.id
_entity.type
_entity.pdbx_description
1 polymer ?
#
loop_
_entity_poly.entity_id
_entity_poly.type
_entity_poly.pdbx_seq_one_letter_code
_entity_poly.pdbx_strand_id
1 'polypeptide(L)'
;DEYYVNKILYLADNNAKLESKNQIDRQDIINIAYEEEKILRDVMESYTNKKILITTTGEKVGIINALSVVGTGSYNFGKPMRVTCLALQGDGNIIDIHKECKMS
;
A
#
# COMPACT_ATOMS: atom_id res chain seq x y z
N ASP A 1 18.24 -5.31 -7.68
CA ASP A 1 19.43 -5.94 -7.10
C ASP A 1 19.51 -7.39 -7.53
N GLU A 2 20.69 -7.87 -7.91
CA GLU A 2 20.93 -9.24 -8.38
C GLU A 2 20.49 -10.30 -7.35
N TYR A 3 20.62 -9.96 -6.06
CA TYR A 3 20.11 -10.77 -4.95
C TYR A 3 18.59 -11.02 -5.02
N TYR A 4 17.79 -9.99 -5.30
CA TYR A 4 16.32 -10.13 -5.35
C TYR A 4 15.88 -10.97 -6.54
N VAL A 5 16.51 -10.79 -7.70
CA VAL A 5 16.20 -11.56 -8.90
C VAL A 5 16.53 -13.04 -8.66
N ASN A 6 17.70 -13.35 -8.12
CA ASN A 6 18.09 -14.72 -7.78
C ASN A 6 17.18 -15.34 -6.73
N LYS A 7 16.77 -14.59 -5.70
CA LYS A 7 15.80 -15.06 -4.70
C LYS A 7 14.47 -15.45 -5.35
N ILE A 8 13.93 -14.60 -6.22
CA ILE A 8 12.65 -14.88 -6.91
C ILE A 8 12.79 -16.12 -7.79
N LEU A 9 13.87 -16.23 -8.57
CA LEU A 9 14.10 -17.39 -9.44
C LEU A 9 14.21 -18.71 -8.64
N TYR A 10 14.92 -18.69 -7.52
CA TYR A 10 15.07 -19.86 -6.66
C TYR A 10 13.73 -20.33 -6.07
N LEU A 11 12.93 -19.38 -5.56
CA LEU A 11 11.61 -19.68 -5.03
C LEU A 11 10.66 -20.18 -6.14
N ALA A 12 10.74 -19.61 -7.34
CA ALA A 12 9.88 -19.98 -8.47
C ALA A 12 10.19 -21.39 -8.98
N ASP A 13 11.48 -21.74 -9.06
CA ASP A 13 11.92 -23.10 -9.39
C ASP A 13 11.41 -24.13 -8.36
N ASN A 14 11.46 -23.80 -7.08
CA ASN A 14 10.96 -24.67 -6.02
C ASN A 14 9.45 -24.91 -6.16
N ASN A 15 8.65 -23.85 -6.34
CA ASN A 15 7.21 -23.96 -6.55
C ASN A 15 6.86 -24.77 -7.81
N ALA A 16 7.55 -24.52 -8.92
CA ALA A 16 7.35 -25.26 -10.16
C ALA A 16 7.61 -26.77 -9.96
N LYS A 17 8.68 -27.13 -9.23
CA LYS A 17 9.00 -28.53 -8.89
C LYS A 17 7.94 -29.17 -7.98
N LEU A 18 7.44 -28.44 -6.99
CA LEU A 18 6.36 -28.92 -6.11
C LEU A 18 5.08 -29.22 -6.90
N GLU A 19 4.80 -28.42 -7.94
CA GLU A 19 3.67 -28.63 -8.85
C GLU A 19 3.98 -29.61 -10.01
N SER A 20 5.14 -30.29 -9.98
CA SER A 20 5.60 -31.22 -11.03
C SER A 20 5.65 -30.60 -12.44
N LYS A 21 5.92 -29.29 -12.54
CA LYS A 21 6.14 -28.58 -13.81
C LYS A 21 7.58 -28.79 -14.30
N ASN A 22 7.75 -28.84 -15.62
CA ASN A 22 9.06 -28.95 -16.27
C ASN A 22 9.70 -27.58 -16.59
N GLN A 23 8.98 -26.49 -16.36
CA GLN A 23 9.44 -25.12 -16.61
C GLN A 23 8.83 -24.16 -15.58
N ILE A 24 9.51 -23.05 -15.33
CA ILE A 24 8.99 -21.95 -14.53
C ILE A 24 8.07 -21.11 -15.43
N ASP A 25 6.81 -21.01 -15.07
CA ASP A 25 5.85 -20.18 -15.79
C ASP A 25 5.79 -18.77 -15.21
N ARG A 26 5.22 -17.86 -16.01
CA ARG A 26 4.98 -16.47 -15.59
C ARG A 26 4.23 -16.39 -14.25
N GLN A 27 3.28 -17.28 -14.01
CA GLN A 27 2.46 -17.26 -12.80
C GLN A 27 3.29 -17.58 -11.54
N ASP A 28 4.25 -18.49 -11.65
CA ASP A 28 5.12 -18.86 -10.52
C ASP A 28 5.94 -17.64 -10.06
N ILE A 29 6.46 -16.87 -11.02
CA ILE A 29 7.19 -15.62 -10.77
C ILE A 29 6.28 -14.56 -10.14
N ILE A 30 5.08 -14.36 -10.71
CA ILE A 30 4.13 -13.34 -10.23
C ILE A 30 3.70 -13.63 -8.79
N ASN A 31 3.40 -14.88 -8.45
CA ASN A 31 2.95 -15.28 -7.12
C ASN A 31 3.98 -14.93 -6.04
N ILE A 32 5.27 -15.09 -6.34
CA ILE A 32 6.36 -14.78 -5.41
C ILE A 32 6.67 -13.28 -5.39
N ALA A 33 6.71 -12.64 -6.55
CA ALA A 33 7.08 -11.23 -6.66
C ALA A 33 6.04 -10.29 -6.02
N TYR A 34 4.76 -10.70 -6.02
CA TYR A 34 3.64 -9.93 -5.49
C TYR A 34 2.95 -10.65 -4.33
N GLU A 35 3.70 -11.45 -3.58
CA GLU A 35 3.17 -12.09 -2.37
C GLU A 35 2.62 -11.03 -1.41
N GLU A 36 1.37 -11.23 -0.98
CA GLU A 36 0.69 -10.29 -0.11
C GLU A 36 1.13 -10.50 1.33
N GLU A 37 1.84 -9.51 1.88
CA GLU A 37 2.24 -9.50 3.29
C GLU A 37 1.04 -9.30 4.23
N LYS A 38 1.09 -9.91 5.41
CA LYS A 38 0.03 -9.80 6.44
C LYS A 38 -0.34 -8.35 6.76
N ILE A 39 0.65 -7.46 6.82
CA ILE A 39 0.43 -6.04 7.12
C ILE A 39 -0.43 -5.34 6.05
N LEU A 40 -0.25 -5.68 4.77
CA LEU A 40 -1.10 -5.14 3.71
C LEU A 40 -2.53 -5.64 3.90
N ARG A 41 -2.70 -6.94 4.17
CA ARG A 41 -4.01 -7.54 4.41
C ARG A 41 -4.74 -6.88 5.58
N ASP A 42 -4.07 -6.69 6.71
CA ASP A 42 -4.64 -6.04 7.90
C ASP A 42 -5.07 -4.58 7.61
N VAL A 43 -4.29 -3.86 6.80
CA VAL A 43 -4.63 -2.51 6.35
C VAL A 43 -5.85 -2.52 5.41
N MET A 44 -5.91 -3.46 4.47
CA MET A 44 -7.03 -3.63 3.54
C MET A 44 -8.32 -4.01 4.27
N GLU A 45 -8.23 -4.88 5.27
CA GLU A 45 -9.35 -5.24 6.13
C GLU A 45 -9.85 -4.03 6.92
N SER A 46 -8.93 -3.16 7.37
CA SER A 46 -9.29 -1.94 8.09
C SER A 46 -10.10 -0.95 7.23
N TYR A 47 -9.84 -0.88 5.92
CA TYR A 47 -10.71 -0.12 5.00
C TYR A 47 -12.08 -0.79 4.83
N THR A 48 -12.09 -2.10 4.60
CA THR A 48 -13.32 -2.88 4.38
C THR A 48 -14.26 -2.81 5.58
N ASN A 49 -13.69 -2.93 6.78
CA ASN A 49 -14.41 -2.83 8.06
C ASN A 49 -14.70 -1.38 8.48
N LYS A 50 -14.41 -0.38 7.63
CA LYS A 50 -14.63 1.05 7.90
C LYS A 50 -13.94 1.58 9.16
N LYS A 51 -12.90 0.89 9.65
CA LYS A 51 -12.00 1.41 10.70
C LYS A 51 -11.15 2.55 10.17
N ILE A 52 -10.75 2.47 8.91
CA ILE A 52 -10.11 3.56 8.16
C ILE A 52 -11.07 4.03 7.08
N LEU A 53 -11.37 5.33 7.09
CA LEU A 53 -12.33 5.92 6.16
C LEU A 53 -11.64 6.33 4.86
N ILE A 54 -12.13 5.80 3.75
CA ILE A 54 -11.78 6.23 2.39
C ILE A 54 -13.06 6.32 1.55
N THR A 55 -13.04 7.10 0.48
CA THR A 55 -14.16 7.17 -0.47
C THR A 55 -13.59 7.00 -1.88
N THR A 56 -14.06 5.99 -2.61
CA THR A 56 -13.56 5.64 -3.96
C THR A 56 -14.51 6.06 -5.07
N THR A 57 -15.73 6.49 -4.72
CA THR A 57 -16.79 6.85 -5.68
C THR A 57 -17.51 8.12 -5.23
N GLY A 58 -18.06 8.85 -6.20
CA GLY A 58 -18.74 10.11 -5.95
C GLY A 58 -17.77 11.27 -5.73
N GLU A 59 -18.30 12.40 -5.28
CA GLU A 59 -17.56 13.65 -5.12
C GLU A 59 -17.84 14.30 -3.76
N LYS A 60 -16.84 14.97 -3.19
CA LYS A 60 -16.96 15.76 -1.96
C LYS A 60 -16.02 16.96 -2.00
N VAL A 61 -16.51 18.14 -1.64
CA VAL A 61 -15.71 19.36 -1.53
C VAL A 61 -14.77 19.26 -0.33
N GLY A 62 -13.53 19.73 -0.48
CA GLY A 62 -12.54 19.81 0.60
C GLY A 62 -12.01 18.46 1.09
N ILE A 63 -12.18 17.38 0.32
CA ILE A 63 -11.69 16.05 0.68
C ILE A 63 -10.94 15.45 -0.50
N ILE A 64 -9.74 14.91 -0.23
CA ILE A 64 -8.95 14.17 -1.21
C ILE A 64 -8.44 12.85 -0.61
N ASN A 65 -8.08 11.91 -1.47
CA ASN A 65 -7.32 10.72 -1.09
C ASN A 65 -5.84 10.96 -1.42
N ALA A 66 -5.05 11.34 -0.41
CA ALA A 66 -3.60 11.39 -0.54
C ALA A 66 -3.03 9.96 -0.63
N LEU A 67 -1.84 9.83 -1.20
CA LEU A 67 -1.11 8.57 -1.26
C LEU A 67 0.11 8.65 -0.34
N SER A 68 0.29 7.61 0.46
CA SER A 68 1.47 7.43 1.30
C SER A 68 2.10 6.08 1.00
N VAL A 69 3.40 5.94 1.25
CA VAL A 69 4.12 4.68 1.17
C VAL A 69 4.44 4.22 2.58
N VAL A 70 3.97 3.02 2.91
CA VAL A 70 4.31 2.35 4.17
C VAL A 70 5.39 1.33 3.85
N GLY A 71 6.53 1.44 4.52
CA GLY A 71 7.68 0.57 4.34
C GLY A 71 8.18 0.00 5.66
N THR A 72 8.34 -1.32 5.73
CA THR A 72 9.03 -2.01 6.83
C THR A 72 10.50 -2.31 6.50
N GLY A 73 11.02 -1.70 5.42
CA GLY A 73 12.35 -1.94 4.85
C GLY A 73 12.40 -3.15 3.92
N SER A 74 11.72 -4.25 4.25
CA SER A 74 11.67 -5.46 3.41
C SER A 74 10.47 -5.50 2.46
N TYR A 75 9.41 -4.75 2.78
CA TYR A 75 8.19 -4.68 2.02
C TYR A 75 7.66 -3.24 2.03
N ASN A 76 7.22 -2.77 0.86
CA ASN A 76 6.67 -1.44 0.69
C ASN A 76 5.33 -1.54 -0.01
N PHE A 77 4.33 -0.81 0.49
CA PHE A 77 3.03 -0.74 -0.15
C PHE A 77 2.47 0.67 -0.09
N GLY A 78 1.69 1.02 -1.12
CA GLY A 78 0.94 2.26 -1.17
C GLY A 78 -0.31 2.16 -0.30
N LYS A 79 -0.57 3.21 0.46
CA LYS A 79 -1.74 3.33 1.34
C LYS A 79 -2.46 4.65 1.05
N PRO A 80 -3.74 4.64 0.63
CA PRO A 80 -4.50 5.87 0.47
C PRO A 80 -4.92 6.43 1.84
N MET A 81 -4.83 7.74 2.01
CA MET A 81 -5.20 8.45 3.23
C MET A 81 -6.17 9.58 2.91
N ARG A 82 -7.29 9.62 3.61
CA ARG A 82 -8.24 10.72 3.46
C ARG A 82 -7.67 11.98 4.12
N VAL A 83 -7.51 13.04 3.34
CA VAL A 83 -7.13 14.37 3.81
C VAL A 83 -8.33 15.30 3.66
N THR A 84 -8.56 16.13 4.67
CA THR A 84 -9.66 17.10 4.71
C THR A 84 -9.12 18.51 4.80
N CYS A 85 -9.75 19.43 4.09
CA CYS A 85 -9.44 20.85 4.10
C CYS A 85 -10.72 21.65 4.36
N LEU A 86 -10.61 22.66 5.22
CA LEU A 86 -11.65 23.64 5.48
C LEU A 86 -11.08 25.03 5.19
N ALA A 87 -11.77 25.80 4.36
CA ALA A 87 -11.45 27.20 4.09
C ALA A 87 -12.50 28.10 4.76
N LEU A 88 -12.02 29.06 5.54
CA LEU A 88 -12.84 30.05 6.27
C LEU A 88 -12.31 31.44 5.94
N GLN A 89 -13.17 32.45 6.02
CA GLN A 89 -12.73 33.84 5.94
C GLN A 89 -11.82 34.17 7.13
N GLY A 90 -10.68 34.80 6.87
CA GLY A 90 -9.72 35.19 7.89
C GLY A 90 -8.46 35.80 7.27
N ASP A 91 -7.39 35.87 8.06
CA ASP A 91 -6.16 36.61 7.70
C ASP A 91 -5.25 35.89 6.68
N GLY A 92 -5.71 34.80 6.06
CA GLY A 92 -4.93 34.05 5.05
C GLY A 92 -3.94 33.03 5.60
N ASN A 93 -4.07 32.63 6.86
CA ASN A 93 -3.21 31.62 7.48
C ASN A 93 -3.55 30.19 7.05
N ILE A 94 -2.53 29.35 6.89
CA ILE A 94 -2.68 27.90 6.65
C ILE A 94 -2.28 27.16 7.92
N ILE A 95 -3.17 26.31 8.42
CA ILE A 95 -2.93 25.48 9.60
C ILE A 95 -2.85 24.03 9.16
N ASP A 96 -1.70 23.40 9.37
CA ASP A 96 -1.51 21.96 9.18
C ASP A 96 -1.66 21.25 10.52
N ILE A 97 -2.82 20.63 10.73
CA ILE A 97 -3.13 19.91 11.97
C ILE A 97 -2.14 18.77 12.24
N HIS A 98 -1.63 18.09 11.20
CA HIS A 98 -0.71 16.97 11.37
C HIS A 98 0.64 17.44 11.91
N LYS A 99 1.11 18.59 11.42
CA LYS A 99 2.33 19.23 11.91
C LYS A 99 2.17 19.78 13.33
N GLU A 100 1.07 20.48 13.61
CA GLU A 100 0.80 21.07 14.93
C GLU A 100 0.70 20.00 16.03
N CYS A 101 0.16 18.82 15.70
CA CYS A 101 0.10 17.67 16.61
C CYS A 101 1.44 16.93 16.78
N LYS A 102 2.54 17.41 16.17
CA LYS A 102 3.87 16.78 16.20
C LYS A 102 3.88 15.32 15.71
N MET A 103 3.05 15.03 14.70
CA MET A 103 2.99 13.71 14.06
C MET A 103 3.88 13.62 12.81
N SER A 104 4.80 14.57 12.65
CA SER A 104 5.78 14.65 11.56
C SER A 104 7.12 14.02 11.95
#